data_AF-A0A2Z6R059-F1
#
_entry.id   AF-A0A2Z6R059-F1
#
_cell.length_a   1.000
_cell.length_b   1.000
_cell.length_c   1.000
_cell.angle_alpha   90.00
_cell.angle_beta   90.00
_cell.angle_gamma   90.00
#
_symmetry.space_group_name_H-M   'P 1'
#
loop_
_entity.id
_entity.type
_entity.pdbx_description
1 polymer ?
#
loop_
_entity_poly.entity_id
_entity_poly.type
_entity_poly.pdbx_seq_one_letter_code
_entity_poly.pdbx_strand_id
1 'polypeptide(L)'
;MILAPDNKIIVYGGVTDALGYEFMKVAPDLAVLDTNTFPFEWSVPQVTSNVGNIPSLVSHSADIVGNHMIVAFGNITRSNAPPIELNSKIYLLNVLNYTWVSTFDPELQQPPNKDDGQNKFVKVNLEIGIICGGMSIIIIVIIIFFVNKWRKKDKATLRIASEKR
;
A
#
# COMPACT_ATOMS: atom_id res chain seq x y z
N MET A 1 8.13 -5.00 -2.85
CA MET A 1 7.80 -5.49 -1.49
C MET A 1 6.36 -5.14 -1.21
N ILE A 2 5.59 -6.07 -0.65
CA ILE A 2 4.19 -5.84 -0.32
C ILE A 2 3.75 -6.58 0.94
N LEU A 3 2.77 -6.01 1.66
CA LEU A 3 2.11 -6.63 2.80
C LEU A 3 0.95 -7.52 2.32
N ALA A 4 1.03 -8.82 2.60
CA ALA A 4 0.00 -9.81 2.30
C ALA A 4 -1.08 -9.88 3.41
N PRO A 5 -2.31 -10.34 3.10
CA PRO A 5 -3.42 -10.39 4.05
C PRO A 5 -3.17 -11.23 5.31
N ASP A 6 -2.18 -12.13 5.29
CA ASP A 6 -1.82 -13.05 6.37
C ASP A 6 -0.64 -12.57 7.23
N ASN A 7 -0.42 -11.24 7.32
CA ASN A 7 0.73 -10.63 7.98
C ASN A 7 2.08 -11.14 7.46
N LYS A 8 2.14 -11.55 6.19
CA LYS A 8 3.41 -11.85 5.55
C LYS A 8 3.84 -10.69 4.69
N ILE A 9 5.14 -10.49 4.57
CA ILE A 9 5.72 -9.54 3.63
C ILE A 9 6.31 -10.33 2.47
N ILE A 10 5.85 -10.06 1.26
CA ILE A 10 6.35 -10.70 0.04
C ILE A 10 7.33 -9.74 -0.64
N VAL A 11 8.53 -10.25 -0.91
CA VAL A 11 9.57 -9.57 -1.68
C VAL A 11 9.75 -10.31 -2.98
N TYR A 12 9.72 -9.59 -4.10
CA TYR A 12 9.88 -10.14 -5.44
C TYR A 12 10.88 -9.28 -6.22
N GLY A 13 11.76 -9.93 -6.98
CA GLY A 13 12.72 -9.27 -7.85
C GLY A 13 13.79 -8.48 -7.12
N GLY A 14 14.41 -7.57 -7.87
CA GLY A 14 15.56 -6.78 -7.44
C GLY A 14 16.87 -7.22 -8.10
N VAL A 15 17.93 -6.51 -7.76
CA VAL A 15 19.29 -6.78 -8.22
C VAL A 15 20.21 -6.93 -7.01
N THR A 16 21.23 -7.77 -7.16
CA THR A 16 22.35 -7.85 -6.23
C THR A 16 23.58 -7.20 -6.87
N ASP A 17 24.43 -6.61 -6.05
CA ASP A 17 25.77 -6.24 -6.48
C ASP A 17 26.57 -7.53 -6.69
N ALA A 18 27.02 -7.74 -7.91
CA ALA A 18 28.01 -8.75 -8.20
C ALA A 18 29.29 -8.06 -8.66
N LEU A 19 30.28 -8.08 -7.77
CA LEU A 19 31.65 -7.63 -8.04
C LEU A 19 31.79 -6.13 -8.31
N GLY A 20 30.91 -5.28 -7.76
CA GLY A 20 31.09 -3.83 -7.62
C GLY A 20 30.71 -2.99 -8.83
N TYR A 21 30.37 -3.60 -9.98
CA TYR A 21 30.12 -2.88 -11.23
C TYR A 21 28.94 -3.40 -12.06
N GLU A 22 28.42 -4.60 -11.75
CA GLU A 22 27.34 -5.23 -12.52
C GLU A 22 26.17 -5.58 -11.59
N PHE A 23 25.01 -4.94 -11.81
CA PHE A 23 23.76 -5.29 -11.11
C PHE A 23 23.19 -6.57 -11.73
N MET A 24 23.28 -7.68 -11.01
CA MET A 24 22.82 -8.99 -11.47
C MET A 24 21.46 -9.36 -10.88
N LYS A 25 20.74 -10.26 -11.55
CA LYS A 25 19.49 -10.85 -11.04
C LYS A 25 19.71 -11.47 -9.65
N VAL A 26 18.81 -11.18 -8.70
CA VAL A 26 18.80 -11.79 -7.38
C VAL A 26 18.34 -13.26 -7.42
N ALA A 27 18.86 -14.07 -6.50
CA ALA A 27 18.40 -15.42 -6.23
C ALA A 27 18.30 -15.66 -4.70
N PRO A 28 17.16 -16.13 -4.17
CA PRO A 28 15.89 -16.41 -4.87
C PRO A 28 15.19 -15.14 -5.34
N ASP A 29 14.31 -15.31 -6.34
CA ASP A 29 13.57 -14.20 -6.96
C ASP A 29 12.33 -13.78 -6.17
N LEU A 30 11.87 -14.65 -5.26
CA LEU A 30 10.77 -14.38 -4.35
C LEU A 30 11.11 -14.90 -2.95
N ALA A 31 10.90 -14.06 -1.95
CA ALA A 31 11.11 -14.38 -0.54
C ALA A 31 9.92 -13.86 0.28
N VAL A 32 9.64 -14.54 1.39
CA VAL A 32 8.51 -14.23 2.25
C VAL A 32 8.99 -14.11 3.69
N LEU A 33 8.66 -13.00 4.33
CA LEU A 33 8.88 -12.78 5.75
C LEU A 33 7.56 -13.01 6.51
N ASP A 34 7.53 -14.00 7.38
CA ASP A 34 6.42 -14.23 8.29
C ASP A 34 6.56 -13.31 9.51
N THR A 35 5.58 -12.42 9.70
CA THR A 35 5.56 -11.51 10.86
C THR A 35 4.66 -11.99 11.99
N ASN A 36 4.07 -13.19 11.87
CA ASN A 36 3.29 -13.81 12.94
C ASN A 36 4.18 -14.58 13.94
N THR A 37 5.44 -14.86 13.60
CA THR A 37 6.40 -15.54 14.47
C THR A 37 7.27 -14.55 15.24
N PHE A 38 7.87 -14.98 16.36
CA PHE A 38 8.91 -14.22 17.04
C PHE A 38 10.10 -15.14 17.37
N PRO A 39 11.28 -14.95 16.74
CA PRO A 39 11.61 -13.90 15.77
C PRO A 39 10.85 -14.04 14.44
N PHE A 40 10.80 -12.97 13.64
CA PHE A 40 10.26 -13.05 12.27
C PHE A 40 11.09 -14.02 11.43
N GLU A 41 10.42 -14.84 10.63
CA GLU A 41 11.07 -15.92 9.88
C GLU A 41 11.02 -15.68 8.37
N TRP A 42 12.15 -15.86 7.70
CA TRP A 42 12.24 -15.82 6.24
C TRP A 42 12.03 -17.21 5.65
N SER A 43 11.31 -17.28 4.54
CA SER A 43 11.12 -18.50 3.75
C SER A 43 11.21 -18.21 2.26
N VAL A 44 11.51 -19.27 1.50
CA VAL A 44 11.54 -19.27 0.03
C VAL A 44 10.46 -20.24 -0.44
N PRO A 45 9.28 -19.74 -0.85
CA PRO A 45 8.21 -20.63 -1.26
C PRO A 45 8.51 -21.29 -2.61
N GLN A 46 7.86 -22.41 -2.87
CA GLN A 46 7.88 -23.03 -4.19
C GLN A 46 6.98 -22.20 -5.13
N VAL A 47 7.61 -21.46 -6.04
CA VAL A 47 6.92 -20.63 -7.02
C VAL A 47 6.62 -21.45 -8.27
N THR A 48 5.37 -21.42 -8.73
CA THR A 48 4.97 -22.07 -9.98
C THR A 48 4.31 -21.07 -10.93
N SER A 49 4.06 -21.46 -12.18
CA SER A 49 3.44 -20.57 -13.17
C SER A 49 2.55 -21.34 -14.14
N ASN A 50 1.32 -20.86 -14.31
CA ASN A 50 0.38 -21.33 -15.33
C ASN A 50 0.44 -20.49 -16.61
N VAL A 51 1.30 -19.46 -16.65
CA VAL A 51 1.36 -18.46 -17.72
C VAL A 51 2.73 -18.44 -18.41
N GLY A 52 3.58 -19.43 -18.13
CA GLY A 52 4.93 -19.55 -18.68
C GLY A 52 5.98 -18.82 -17.84
N ASN A 53 7.06 -18.39 -18.48
CA ASN A 53 8.19 -17.79 -17.78
C ASN A 53 7.85 -16.36 -17.32
N ILE A 54 8.08 -16.09 -16.03
CA ILE A 54 7.96 -14.74 -15.46
C ILE A 54 9.37 -14.16 -15.28
N PRO A 55 9.68 -13.02 -15.91
CA PRO A 55 10.99 -12.40 -15.77
C PRO A 55 11.16 -11.81 -14.38
N SER A 56 12.35 -11.93 -13.79
CA SER A 56 12.69 -11.15 -12.59
C SER A 56 12.76 -9.67 -12.93
N LEU A 57 12.25 -8.82 -12.04
CA LEU A 57 12.11 -7.39 -12.31
C LEU A 57 12.81 -6.54 -11.25
N VAL A 58 13.42 -5.43 -11.67
CA VAL A 58 13.84 -4.32 -10.80
C VAL A 58 13.07 -3.06 -11.17
N SER A 59 12.94 -2.12 -10.24
CA SER A 59 12.21 -0.86 -10.47
C SER A 59 10.77 -1.07 -10.95
N HIS A 60 10.15 -2.19 -10.57
CA HIS A 60 8.75 -2.48 -10.82
C HIS A 60 7.85 -1.85 -9.74
N SER A 61 6.57 -1.75 -10.03
CA SER A 61 5.54 -1.45 -9.02
C SER A 61 4.83 -2.74 -8.62
N ALA A 62 4.41 -2.82 -7.36
CA ALA A 62 3.61 -3.94 -6.88
C ALA A 62 2.49 -3.46 -5.96
N ASP A 63 1.31 -4.06 -6.09
CA ASP A 63 0.17 -3.86 -5.19
C ASP A 63 -0.56 -5.19 -4.95
N ILE A 64 -1.46 -5.26 -3.97
CA ILE A 64 -2.19 -6.48 -3.61
C ILE A 64 -3.69 -6.22 -3.62
N VAL A 65 -4.42 -7.10 -4.31
CA VAL A 65 -5.87 -7.04 -4.41
C VAL A 65 -6.42 -8.42 -4.10
N GLY A 66 -7.06 -8.54 -2.95
CA GLY A 66 -7.49 -9.81 -2.36
C GLY A 66 -6.31 -10.78 -2.22
N ASN A 67 -6.41 -11.94 -2.87
CA ASN A 67 -5.40 -13.00 -2.80
C ASN A 67 -4.36 -12.91 -3.93
N HIS A 68 -4.28 -11.78 -4.64
CA HIS A 68 -3.38 -11.61 -5.78
C HIS A 68 -2.44 -10.43 -5.58
N MET A 69 -1.13 -10.69 -5.61
CA MET A 69 -0.13 -9.65 -5.79
C MET A 69 -0.04 -9.32 -7.29
N ILE A 70 -0.22 -8.05 -7.61
CA ILE A 70 -0.08 -7.47 -8.93
C ILE A 70 1.33 -6.91 -9.03
N VAL A 71 2.10 -7.32 -10.02
CA VAL A 71 3.42 -6.76 -10.34
C VAL A 71 3.37 -6.13 -11.73
N ALA A 72 3.71 -4.84 -11.83
CA ALA A 72 3.59 -4.09 -13.06
C ALA A 72 4.92 -3.43 -13.45
N PHE A 73 5.21 -3.48 -14.74
CA PHE A 73 6.30 -2.76 -15.39
C PHE A 73 7.69 -3.07 -14.80
N GLY A 74 8.63 -2.12 -14.89
CA GLY A 74 10.01 -2.28 -14.43
C GLY A 74 10.97 -2.80 -15.51
N ASN A 75 12.18 -3.15 -15.09
CA ASN A 75 13.24 -3.61 -15.99
C ASN A 75 13.53 -5.08 -15.73
N ILE A 76 13.72 -5.85 -16.80
CA ILE A 76 14.04 -7.28 -16.73
C ILE A 76 15.48 -7.45 -16.27
N THR A 77 15.67 -8.19 -15.17
CA THR A 77 17.00 -8.52 -14.64
C THR A 77 17.52 -9.81 -15.26
N ARG A 78 18.84 -9.91 -15.39
CA ARG A 78 19.54 -11.07 -15.96
C ARG A 78 20.72 -11.44 -15.08
N SER A 79 21.16 -12.69 -15.14
CA SER A 79 22.26 -13.15 -14.29
C SER A 79 23.60 -12.48 -14.61
N ASN A 80 23.84 -12.07 -15.86
CA ASN A 80 25.17 -11.64 -16.31
C ASN A 80 25.11 -10.34 -17.14
N ALA A 81 24.10 -9.49 -16.90
CA ALA A 81 23.94 -8.24 -17.64
C ALA A 81 23.07 -7.25 -16.88
N PRO A 82 23.30 -5.94 -17.05
CA PRO A 82 22.49 -4.90 -16.43
C PRO A 82 21.04 -4.92 -16.95
N PRO A 83 20.07 -4.48 -16.11
CA PRO A 83 18.65 -4.51 -16.43
C PRO A 83 18.25 -3.33 -17.34
N ILE A 84 18.62 -3.40 -18.62
CA ILE A 84 18.31 -2.35 -19.61
C ILE A 84 17.02 -2.60 -20.39
N GLU A 85 16.51 -3.83 -20.38
CA GLU A 85 15.29 -4.20 -21.08
C GLU A 85 14.05 -3.85 -20.25
N LEU A 86 13.11 -3.13 -20.85
CA LEU A 86 11.86 -2.72 -20.20
C LEU A 86 10.80 -3.81 -20.28
N ASN A 87 10.13 -4.09 -19.17
CA ASN A 87 8.91 -4.88 -19.13
C ASN A 87 7.69 -3.96 -19.22
N SER A 88 6.84 -4.17 -20.22
CA SER A 88 5.56 -3.46 -20.38
C SER A 88 4.34 -4.26 -19.89
N LYS A 89 4.56 -5.45 -19.31
CA LYS A 89 3.51 -6.37 -18.89
C LYS A 89 3.16 -6.23 -17.40
N ILE A 90 1.98 -6.74 -17.07
CA ILE A 90 1.47 -6.90 -15.69
C ILE A 90 1.37 -8.40 -15.41
N TYR A 91 1.76 -8.80 -14.21
CA TYR A 91 1.74 -10.18 -13.74
C TYR A 91 0.92 -10.30 -12.46
N LEU A 92 0.21 -11.42 -12.32
CA LEU A 92 -0.61 -11.72 -11.14
C LEU A 92 -0.04 -12.96 -10.44
N LEU A 93 0.31 -12.83 -9.16
CA LEU A 93 0.73 -13.93 -8.31
C LEU A 93 -0.39 -14.24 -7.32
N ASN A 94 -0.94 -15.44 -7.37
CA ASN A 94 -1.80 -15.95 -6.30
C ASN A 94 -0.93 -16.20 -5.05
N VAL A 95 -1.17 -15.43 -3.98
CA VAL A 95 -0.32 -15.46 -2.77
C VAL A 95 -0.60 -16.64 -1.85
N LEU A 96 -1.71 -17.37 -2.06
CA LEU A 96 -2.05 -18.56 -1.26
C LEU A 96 -1.16 -19.76 -1.59
N ASN A 97 -0.74 -19.87 -2.85
CA ASN A 97 0.03 -21.00 -3.37
C ASN A 97 1.24 -20.58 -4.21
N TYR A 98 1.58 -19.29 -4.22
CA TYR A 98 2.70 -18.70 -4.96
C TYR A 98 2.72 -19.10 -6.45
N THR A 99 1.55 -19.12 -7.08
CA THR A 99 1.40 -19.46 -8.50
C THR A 99 1.12 -18.23 -9.34
N TRP A 100 1.89 -18.01 -10.40
CA TRP A 100 1.60 -16.96 -11.39
C TRP A 100 0.43 -17.38 -12.28
N VAL A 101 -0.55 -16.48 -12.42
CA VAL A 101 -1.82 -16.70 -13.12
C VAL A 101 -2.12 -15.57 -14.11
N SER A 102 -3.02 -15.83 -15.08
CA SER A 102 -3.42 -14.84 -16.11
C SER A 102 -4.78 -14.21 -15.84
N THR A 103 -5.58 -14.79 -14.94
CA THR A 103 -6.96 -14.39 -14.68
C THR A 103 -7.11 -13.94 -13.25
N PHE A 104 -7.73 -12.79 -13.08
CA PHE A 104 -8.21 -12.31 -11.79
C PHE A 104 -9.68 -12.70 -11.66
N ASP A 105 -10.00 -13.56 -10.70
CA ASP A 105 -11.38 -13.92 -10.38
C ASP A 105 -11.82 -13.15 -9.12
N PRO A 106 -12.70 -12.15 -9.24
CA PRO A 106 -13.20 -11.38 -8.10
C PRO A 106 -14.10 -12.21 -7.17
N GLU A 107 -14.74 -13.28 -7.66
CA GLU A 107 -15.64 -14.12 -6.84
C GLU A 107 -14.85 -14.94 -5.81
N LEU A 108 -13.63 -15.37 -6.16
CA LEU A 108 -12.71 -16.07 -5.25
C LEU A 108 -12.07 -15.16 -4.18
N GLN A 109 -12.35 -13.86 -4.21
CA GLN A 109 -11.84 -12.91 -3.22
C GLN A 109 -12.83 -12.62 -2.09
N GLN A 110 -14.02 -13.19 -2.15
CA GLN A 110 -14.98 -13.07 -1.06
C GLN A 110 -14.49 -13.88 0.16
N PRO A 111 -14.57 -13.33 1.38
CA PRO A 111 -14.39 -14.13 2.58
C PRO A 111 -15.37 -15.31 2.54
N PRO A 112 -15.09 -16.44 3.23
CA PRO A 112 -16.00 -17.57 3.26
C PRO A 112 -17.40 -17.06 3.59
N ASN A 113 -18.35 -17.27 2.68
CA ASN A 113 -19.75 -16.96 2.92
C ASN A 113 -20.12 -17.61 4.25
N LYS A 114 -20.31 -16.78 5.28
CA LYS A 114 -21.10 -17.20 6.43
C LYS A 114 -22.48 -17.41 5.85
N ASP A 115 -22.86 -18.66 5.70
CA ASP A 115 -24.24 -19.04 5.51
C ASP A 115 -25.03 -18.42 6.66
N ASP A 116 -25.70 -17.31 6.40
CA ASP A 116 -26.79 -16.81 7.23
C ASP A 116 -28.01 -16.75 6.33
N GLY A 117 -28.90 -17.70 6.59
CA GLY A 117 -30.11 -17.89 5.85
C GLY A 117 -30.99 -16.63 5.87
N GLN A 118 -31.76 -16.50 4.80
CA GLN A 118 -32.97 -15.70 4.70
C GLN A 118 -32.80 -14.17 4.76
N ASN A 119 -32.91 -13.57 3.57
CA ASN A 119 -33.79 -12.44 3.28
C ASN A 119 -33.83 -11.32 4.33
N LYS A 120 -32.87 -10.40 4.27
CA LYS A 120 -33.19 -8.97 4.44
C LYS A 120 -32.49 -8.14 3.38
N PHE A 121 -33.27 -7.83 2.35
CA PHE A 121 -33.08 -6.61 1.57
C PHE A 121 -33.05 -5.46 2.58
N VAL A 122 -31.85 -5.01 2.98
CA VAL A 122 -31.71 -3.84 3.84
C VAL A 122 -32.12 -2.64 2.98
N LYS A 123 -33.38 -2.23 3.16
CA LYS A 123 -33.87 -0.91 2.79
C LYS A 123 -32.98 0.10 3.53
N VAL A 124 -31.95 0.59 2.86
CA VAL A 124 -31.14 1.69 3.38
C VAL A 124 -31.99 2.95 3.27
N ASN A 125 -32.72 3.27 4.33
CA ASN A 125 -33.28 4.61 4.50
C ASN A 125 -32.09 5.53 4.82
N LEU A 126 -31.78 6.40 3.88
CA LEU A 126 -30.82 7.49 4.00
C LEU A 126 -31.35 8.52 5.01
N GLU A 127 -30.92 8.41 6.28
CA GLU A 127 -31.00 9.52 7.24
C GLU A 127 -29.60 10.11 7.43
N ILE A 128 -29.36 11.25 6.77
CA ILE A 128 -28.16 12.08 6.98
C ILE A 128 -28.35 12.82 8.31
N GLY A 129 -27.88 12.21 9.40
CA GLY A 129 -27.87 12.80 10.75
C GLY A 129 -26.51 13.39 11.12
N ILE A 130 -26.28 14.65 10.72
CA ILE A 130 -25.40 15.68 11.32
C ILE A 130 -24.20 15.18 12.17
N ILE A 131 -23.03 14.99 11.53
CA ILE A 131 -21.71 15.03 12.23
C ILE A 131 -20.79 16.13 11.65
N CYS A 132 -21.15 16.76 10.52
CA CYS A 132 -20.33 17.82 9.92
C CYS A 132 -20.51 19.22 10.55
N GLY A 133 -21.60 19.48 11.27
CA GLY A 133 -21.88 20.80 11.85
C GLY A 133 -21.11 21.13 13.13
N GLY A 134 -20.80 20.12 13.95
CA GLY A 134 -20.08 20.34 15.21
C GLY A 134 -18.62 20.72 14.98
N MET A 135 -17.95 20.03 14.04
CA MET A 135 -16.54 20.28 13.74
C MET A 135 -16.31 21.64 13.07
N SER A 136 -17.22 22.09 12.21
CA SER A 136 -17.12 23.42 11.58
C SER A 136 -17.31 24.55 12.60
N ILE A 137 -18.24 24.41 13.55
CA ILE A 137 -18.45 25.41 14.61
C ILE A 137 -17.23 25.51 15.53
N ILE A 138 -16.64 24.37 15.93
CA ILE A 138 -15.43 24.35 16.78
C ILE A 138 -14.27 25.06 16.09
N ILE A 139 -14.05 24.82 14.80
CA ILE A 139 -12.98 25.48 14.03
C ILE A 139 -13.21 27.01 13.97
N ILE A 140 -14.45 27.46 13.73
CA ILE A 140 -14.79 28.89 13.68
C ILE A 140 -14.53 29.57 15.05
N VAL A 141 -14.90 28.93 16.16
CA VAL A 141 -14.67 29.47 17.50
C VAL A 141 -13.18 29.61 17.80
N ILE A 142 -12.37 28.62 17.40
CA ILE A 142 -10.91 28.66 17.55
C ILE A 142 -10.31 29.84 16.77
N ILE A 143 -10.72 30.03 15.51
CA ILE A 143 -10.24 31.14 14.68
C ILE A 143 -10.59 32.49 15.31
N ILE A 144 -11.85 32.68 15.75
CA ILE A 144 -12.30 33.93 16.39
C ILE A 144 -11.49 34.21 17.66
N PHE A 145 -11.23 33.19 18.48
CA PHE A 145 -10.44 33.34 19.70
C PHE A 145 -9.01 33.83 19.38
N PHE A 146 -8.34 33.21 18.40
CA PHE A 146 -6.99 33.61 18.01
C PHE A 146 -6.97 35.02 17.41
N VAL A 147 -7.89 35.37 16.51
CA VAL A 147 -7.97 36.73 15.93
C VAL A 147 -8.18 37.78 17.02
N ASN A 148 -9.09 37.55 17.97
CA ASN A 148 -9.33 38.48 19.07
C ASN A 148 -8.13 38.62 20.01
N LYS A 149 -7.40 37.53 20.27
CA LYS A 149 -6.16 37.56 21.07
C LYS A 149 -5.07 38.39 20.38
N TRP A 150 -4.93 38.26 19.06
CA TRP A 150 -3.97 39.03 18.27
C TRP A 150 -4.34 40.52 18.23
N ARG A 151 -5.61 40.86 17.93
CA ARG A 151 -6.07 42.26 17.95
C ARG A 151 -5.89 42.94 19.31
N LYS A 152 -6.03 42.21 20.42
CA LYS A 152 -5.77 42.75 21.78
C LYS A 152 -4.30 43.09 21.99
N LYS A 153 -3.38 42.27 21.48
CA LYS A 153 -1.94 42.56 21.54
C LYS A 153 -1.59 43.81 20.74
N ASP A 154 -2.11 43.93 19.51
CA ASP A 154 -1.84 45.10 18.66
C ASP A 154 -2.37 46.40 19.29
N LYS A 155 -3.57 46.37 19.86
CA LYS A 155 -4.13 47.51 20.61
C LYS A 155 -3.33 47.87 21.86
N ALA A 156 -2.79 46.88 22.58
CA ALA A 156 -1.93 47.14 23.74
C ALA A 156 -0.60 47.78 23.32
N THR A 157 0.02 47.29 22.24
CA THR A 157 1.25 47.87 21.66
C THR A 157 1.04 49.30 21.19
N LEU A 158 -0.08 49.58 20.50
CA LEU A 158 -0.42 50.93 20.02
C LEU A 158 -0.70 51.91 21.17
N ARG A 159 -1.35 51.46 22.26
CA ARG A 159 -1.59 52.28 23.46
C ARG A 159 -0.28 52.66 24.18
N ILE A 160 0.63 51.70 24.35
CA ILE A 160 1.95 51.96 24.95
C ILE A 160 2.76 52.95 24.09
N ALA A 161 2.64 52.87 22.76
CA ALA A 161 3.30 53.81 21.85
C ALA A 161 2.70 55.22 21.89
N SER A 162 1.37 55.37 22.11
CA SER A 162 0.72 56.68 22.20
C SER A 162 0.94 57.40 23.53
N GLU A 163 1.16 56.67 24.62
CA GLU A 163 1.36 57.23 25.98
C GLU A 163 2.81 57.71 26.22
N LYS A 164 3.75 57.34 25.33
CA LYS A 164 5.17 57.75 25.36
C LYS A 164 5.48 59.03 24.57
N ARG A 165 4.48 59.83 24.19
CA ARG A 165 4.67 61.04 23.36
C ARG A 165 4.19 62.30 24.05
#